data_AF-A0A842SRZ5-F1
#
_entry.id   AF-A0A842SRZ5-F1
#
_cell.length_a   1.000
_cell.length_b   1.000
_cell.length_c   1.000
_cell.angle_alpha   90.00
_cell.angle_beta   90.00
_cell.angle_gamma   90.00
#
_symmetry.space_group_name_H-M   'P 1'
#
loop_
_entity.id
_entity.type
_entity.pdbx_description
1 polymer ?
#
loop_
_entity_poly.entity_id
_entity_poly.type
_entity_poly.pdbx_seq_one_letter_code
_entity_poly.pdbx_strand_id
1 'polypeptide(L)'
;MGKRRRGRERLETCSNCGRAVPRDKAVEYNKRTHFTTDMKGEENVTYTEFKTVYYCISCAKHRGIFEKKKEQARRRRERDKYG
;
A
#
# COMPACT_ATOMS: atom_id res chain seq x y z
N MET A 1 1.37 -17.30 0.89
CA MET A 1 1.38 -17.25 2.36
C MET A 1 -0.06 -17.38 2.79
N GLY A 2 -0.37 -18.39 3.60
CA GLY A 2 -1.72 -18.74 4.01
C GLY A 2 -1.64 -19.56 5.29
N LYS A 3 -2.48 -19.20 6.26
CA LYS A 3 -2.63 -19.73 7.62
C LYS A 3 -1.71 -20.89 8.02
N ARG A 4 -0.64 -20.58 8.76
CA ARG A 4 0.02 -21.54 9.66
C ARG A 4 -0.69 -21.47 11.02
N ARG A 5 -1.64 -22.39 11.27
CA ARG A 5 -2.26 -22.67 12.59
C ARG A 5 -2.92 -21.52 13.38
N ARG A 6 -3.27 -20.38 12.76
CA ARG A 6 -4.02 -19.30 13.43
C ARG A 6 -5.51 -19.38 13.08
N GLY A 7 -6.37 -19.37 14.09
CA GLY A 7 -7.83 -19.53 13.96
C GLY A 7 -8.50 -18.39 13.18
N ARG A 8 -9.18 -17.48 13.89
CA ARG A 8 -9.81 -16.29 13.29
C ARG A 8 -8.80 -15.13 13.29
N GLU A 9 -8.62 -14.50 12.13
CA GLU A 9 -7.79 -13.31 11.99
C GLU A 9 -8.64 -12.05 11.96
N ARG A 10 -8.00 -10.91 12.30
CA ARG A 10 -8.60 -9.59 12.17
C ARG A 10 -9.02 -9.35 10.72
N LEU A 11 -10.22 -8.81 10.56
CA LEU A 11 -10.74 -8.37 9.26
C LEU A 11 -10.34 -6.91 9.06
N GLU A 12 -9.74 -6.62 7.92
CA GLU A 12 -9.46 -5.26 7.46
C GLU A 12 -10.43 -4.87 6.35
N THR A 13 -10.82 -3.60 6.30
CA THR A 13 -11.75 -3.09 5.32
C THR A 13 -11.01 -2.63 4.07
N CYS A 14 -11.44 -3.11 2.90
CA CYS A 14 -10.90 -2.66 1.61
C CYS A 14 -11.20 -1.18 1.40
N SER A 15 -10.17 -0.34 1.22
CA SER A 15 -10.34 1.11 1.03
C SER A 15 -11.02 1.51 -0.28
N ASN A 16 -11.21 0.59 -1.23
CA ASN A 16 -11.88 0.87 -2.50
C ASN A 16 -13.35 0.43 -2.54
N CYS A 17 -13.63 -0.81 -2.12
CA CYS A 17 -14.97 -1.40 -2.23
C CYS A 17 -15.64 -1.69 -0.88
N GLY A 18 -15.01 -1.35 0.25
CA GLY A 18 -15.58 -1.56 1.59
C GLY A 18 -15.66 -3.03 2.05
N ARG A 19 -15.26 -4.00 1.22
CA ARG A 19 -15.29 -5.42 1.59
C ARG A 19 -14.39 -5.71 2.79
N ALA A 20 -14.90 -6.44 3.78
CA ALA A 20 -14.11 -7.01 4.87
C ALA A 20 -13.26 -8.18 4.36
N VAL A 21 -11.94 -8.11 4.54
CA VAL A 21 -10.97 -9.11 4.09
C VAL A 21 -10.10 -9.52 5.28
N PRO A 22 -9.84 -10.82 5.50
CA PRO A 22 -8.89 -11.25 6.52
C PRO A 22 -7.51 -10.63 6.29
N ARG A 23 -6.83 -10.22 7.36
CA ARG A 23 -5.55 -9.51 7.28
C ARG A 23 -4.47 -10.24 6.48
N ASP A 24 -4.35 -11.57 6.61
CA ASP A 24 -3.49 -12.44 5.78
C ASP A 24 -3.74 -12.29 4.27
N LYS A 25 -5.00 -12.10 3.89
CA LYS A 25 -5.42 -12.03 2.48
C LYS A 25 -5.48 -10.59 1.95
N ALA A 26 -5.44 -9.60 2.83
CA ALA A 26 -5.50 -8.21 2.45
C ALA A 26 -4.17 -7.77 1.82
N VAL A 27 -4.27 -7.03 0.72
CA VAL A 27 -3.09 -6.45 0.07
C VAL A 27 -2.80 -5.12 0.74
N GLU A 28 -1.77 -5.11 1.58
CA GLU A 28 -1.26 -3.90 2.20
C GLU A 28 -0.57 -2.99 1.15
N TYR A 29 -0.87 -1.70 1.14
CA TYR A 29 -0.22 -0.74 0.26
C TYR A 29 0.05 0.56 1.02
N ASN A 30 1.29 1.02 0.99
CA ASN A 30 1.66 2.30 1.59
C ASN A 30 1.39 3.41 0.59
N LYS A 31 0.31 4.16 0.82
CA LYS A 31 -0.08 5.29 0.00
C LYS A 31 0.68 6.53 0.50
N ARG A 32 1.50 7.12 -0.38
CA ARG A 32 2.10 8.43 -0.16
C ARG A 32 1.13 9.49 -0.68
N THR A 33 0.76 10.43 0.18
CA THR A 33 -0.10 11.56 -0.19
C THR A 33 0.67 12.84 0.07
N HIS A 34 0.69 13.73 -0.91
CA HIS A 34 1.30 15.05 -0.81
C HIS A 34 0.19 16.07 -0.62
N PHE A 35 0.31 16.85 0.45
CA PHE A 35 -0.52 18.01 0.71
C PHE A 35 0.35 19.23 0.45
N THR A 36 -0.02 20.00 -0.55
CA THR A 36 0.66 21.25 -0.90
C THR A 36 -0.35 22.36 -0.74
N THR A 37 0.07 23.47 -0.16
CA THR A 37 -0.75 24.68 -0.16
C THR A 37 -0.41 25.45 -1.43
N ASP A 38 -1.41 25.86 -2.23
CA ASP A 38 -1.21 26.57 -3.52
C ASP A 38 -0.81 28.05 -3.33
N MET A 39 0.08 28.33 -2.38
CA MET A 39 0.60 29.69 -2.17
C MET A 39 1.70 30.00 -3.18
N LYS A 40 2.01 31.27 -3.44
CA LYS A 40 3.16 31.65 -4.29
C LYS A 40 4.29 32.16 -3.39
N GLY A 41 5.50 31.62 -3.52
CA GLY A 41 6.69 32.08 -2.78
C GLY A 41 7.12 31.16 -1.62
N GLU A 42 7.80 31.73 -0.63
CA GLU A 42 8.43 31.01 0.49
C GLU A 42 7.44 30.39 1.50
N GLU A 43 6.16 30.78 1.45
CA GLU A 43 5.10 30.25 2.33
C GLU A 43 4.51 28.91 1.85
N ASN A 44 5.10 28.32 0.79
CA ASN A 44 4.69 27.01 0.29
C ASN A 44 5.06 25.89 1.25
N VAL A 45 4.12 25.52 2.11
CA VAL A 45 4.25 24.34 2.96
C VAL A 45 3.84 23.10 2.17
N THR A 46 4.79 22.17 2.00
CA THR A 46 4.54 20.83 1.48
C THR A 46 4.62 19.81 2.61
N TYR A 47 3.53 19.08 2.84
CA TYR A 47 3.46 18.01 3.82
C TYR A 47 3.27 16.68 3.11
N THR A 48 4.10 15.68 3.46
CA THR A 48 3.99 14.33 2.91
C THR A 48 3.51 13.39 3.99
N GLU A 49 2.36 12.76 3.78
CA GLU A 49 1.83 11.73 4.67
C GLU A 49 2.01 10.34 4.04
N PHE A 50 2.37 9.36 4.86
CA PHE A 50 2.38 7.95 4.50
C PHE A 50 1.27 7.23 5.24
N LYS A 51 0.30 6.71 4.50
CA LYS A 51 -0.83 5.96 5.05
C LYS A 51 -0.85 4.54 4.54
N THR A 52 -0.83 3.58 5.46
CA THR A 52 -1.02 2.17 5.13
C THR A 52 -2.49 1.89 4.88
N VAL A 53 -2.82 1.46 3.66
CA VAL A 53 -4.18 1.12 3.23
C VAL A 53 -4.26 -0.35 2.84
N TYR A 54 -5.43 -0.95 3.06
CA TYR A 54 -5.69 -2.36 2.76
C TYR A 54 -6.65 -2.48 1.58
N TYR A 55 -6.35 -3.38 0.65
CA TYR A 55 -7.21 -3.68 -0.50
C TYR A 55 -7.57 -5.16 -0.55
N CYS A 56 -8.76 -5.47 -1.07
CA CYS A 56 -9.08 -6.83 -1.49
C CYS A 56 -8.29 -7.21 -2.75
N ILE A 57 -8.14 -8.51 -3.00
CA ILE A 57 -7.34 -9.05 -4.11
C ILE A 57 -7.83 -8.50 -5.46
N SER A 58 -9.15 -8.40 -5.66
CA SER A 58 -9.74 -7.89 -6.91
C SER A 58 -9.42 -6.41 -7.15
N CYS A 59 -9.63 -5.55 -6.14
CA CYS A 59 -9.32 -4.12 -6.27
C CYS A 59 -7.81 -3.88 -6.41
N ALA A 60 -6.98 -4.69 -5.74
CA ALA A 60 -5.53 -4.61 -5.88
C ALA A 60 -5.06 -4.98 -7.29
N LYS A 61 -5.69 -5.97 -7.94
CA LYS A 61 -5.43 -6.30 -9.36
C LYS A 61 -5.87 -5.17 -10.29
N HIS A 62 -7.09 -4.67 -10.14
CA HIS A 62 -7.61 -3.58 -10.98
C HIS A 62 -6.75 -2.31 -10.89
N ARG A 63 -6.21 -2.00 -9.71
CA ARG A 63 -5.32 -0.85 -9.48
C ARG A 63 -3.84 -1.11 -9.84
N GLY A 64 -3.48 -2.28 -10.37
CA GLY A 64 -2.10 -2.64 -10.73
C GLY A 64 -1.13 -2.70 -9.56
N ILE A 65 -1.62 -2.89 -8.32
CA ILE A 65 -0.78 -2.84 -7.11
C ILE A 65 0.23 -4.01 -7.09
N PHE A 66 -0.15 -5.17 -7.61
CA PHE A 66 0.74 -6.33 -7.69
C PHE A 66 1.95 -6.10 -8.59
N GLU A 67 1.76 -5.45 -9.74
CA GLU A 67 2.84 -5.13 -10.68
C GLU A 67 3.81 -4.13 -10.06
N LYS A 68 3.28 -3.07 -9.44
CA LYS A 68 4.08 -2.09 -8.70
C LYS A 68 4.91 -2.75 -7.60
N LYS A 69 4.32 -3.66 -6.82
CA LYS A 69 5.05 -4.41 -5.79
C LYS A 69 6.13 -5.33 -6.37
N LYS A 70 5.86 -5.98 -7.50
CA LYS A 70 6.84 -6.83 -8.20
C LYS A 70 8.04 -5.99 -8.65
N GLU A 71 7.79 -4.82 -9.22
CA GLU A 71 8.84 -3.89 -9.62
C GLU A 71 9.63 -3.37 -8.41
N GLN A 72 8.96 -2.97 -7.33
CA GLN A 72 9.62 -2.56 -6.08
C GLN A 72 10.50 -3.67 -5.52
N ALA A 73 10.02 -4.92 -5.52
CA ALA A 73 10.81 -6.06 -5.08
C ALA A 73 12.03 -6.31 -5.99
N ARG A 74 11.90 -6.10 -7.32
CA ARG A 74 13.02 -6.18 -8.25
C ARG A 74 14.07 -5.10 -7.95
N ARG A 75 13.65 -3.84 -7.86
CA ARG A 75 14.55 -2.71 -7.52
C ARG A 75 15.25 -2.92 -6.18
N ARG A 76 14.54 -3.48 -5.19
CA ARG A 76 15.13 -3.82 -3.89
C ARG A 76 16.22 -4.90 -4.03
N ARG A 77 15.96 -5.98 -4.78
CA ARG A 77 16.96 -7.02 -5.04
C ARG A 77 18.18 -6.50 -5.80
N GLU A 78 17.98 -5.60 -6.76
CA GLU A 78 19.07 -4.95 -7.50
C GLU A 78 19.92 -4.11 -6.55
N ARG A 79 19.28 -3.29 -5.69
CA ARG A 79 19.99 -2.51 -4.66
C ARG A 79 20.78 -3.40 -3.70
N ASP A 80 20.19 -4.49 -3.22
CA ASP A 80 20.86 -5.40 -2.28
C ASP A 80 22.06 -6.15 -2.91
N LYS A 81 22.13 -6.23 -4.25
CA LYS A 81 23.22 -6.91 -4.97
C LYS A 81 24.43 -5.99 -5.25
N TYR A 82 24.20 -4.69 -5.42
CA TYR A 82 25.22 -3.71 -5.81
C TYR A 82 25.48 -2.61 -4.77
N GLY A 83 24.69 -2.60 -3.69
CA GLY A 83 24.81 -1.66 -2.57
C GLY A 83 25.59 -2.23 -1.40
#